data_AF-A0A2D6AZ69-F1
#
_entry.id   AF-A0A2D6AZ69-F1
#
_cell.length_a   1.000
_cell.length_b   1.000
_cell.length_c   1.000
_cell.angle_alpha   90.00
_cell.angle_beta   90.00
_cell.angle_gamma   90.00
#
_symmetry.space_group_name_H-M   'P 1'
#
loop_
_entity.id
_entity.type
_entity.pdbx_description
1 polymer ?
#
loop_
_entity_poly.entity_id
_entity_poly.type
_entity_poly.pdbx_seq_one_letter_code
_entity_poly.pdbx_strand_id
1 'polypeptide(L)'
;MDEFCGICLDEFENKPITLKCKHKYCYECILQSYMNNINKKRECPYCRSQGGYLPLPPDTKPIKYIHIEYILMNLPHLPLHLGINSYQKNILTEVAKKLGISIHRNNGRIKLKRQLYEDIKTHYTENPEIIEQYNSSTNS
;
A
#
# COMPACT_ATOMS: atom_id res chain seq x y z
N MET A 1 16.08 -23.77 -3.52
CA MET A 1 16.29 -22.78 -4.60
C MET A 1 15.16 -21.76 -4.53
N ASP A 2 15.28 -20.80 -3.61
CA ASP A 2 14.32 -19.70 -3.41
C ASP A 2 15.03 -18.51 -2.70
N GLU A 3 16.36 -18.47 -2.82
CA GLU A 3 17.29 -17.67 -1.99
C GLU A 3 17.94 -16.52 -2.78
N PHE A 4 17.64 -16.44 -4.09
CA PHE A 4 18.21 -15.45 -4.99
C PHE A 4 17.13 -14.49 -5.51
N CYS A 5 17.52 -13.24 -5.72
CA CYS A 5 16.65 -12.24 -6.30
C CYS A 5 16.52 -12.43 -7.81
N GLY A 6 15.28 -12.55 -8.33
CA GLY A 6 15.04 -12.63 -9.77
C GLY A 6 15.29 -11.35 -10.59
N ILE A 7 15.97 -10.34 -10.03
CA ILE A 7 16.37 -9.10 -10.71
C ILE A 7 17.89 -8.96 -10.72
N CYS A 8 18.54 -8.87 -9.55
CA CYS A 8 20.00 -8.75 -9.47
C CYS A 8 20.72 -10.10 -9.58
N LEU A 9 20.00 -11.21 -9.41
CA LEU A 9 20.54 -12.58 -9.38
C LEU A 9 21.47 -12.87 -8.20
N ASP A 10 21.57 -11.96 -7.23
CA ASP A 10 22.31 -12.15 -5.99
C ASP A 10 21.46 -12.82 -4.90
N GLU A 11 22.15 -13.38 -3.90
CA GLU A 11 21.52 -13.89 -2.69
C GLU A 11 20.81 -12.78 -1.91
N PHE A 12 19.74 -13.13 -1.21
CA PHE A 12 19.06 -12.19 -0.34
C PHE A 12 19.90 -11.87 0.91
N GLU A 13 20.57 -10.73 0.92
CA GLU A 13 21.29 -10.21 2.10
C GLU A 13 20.37 -9.99 3.30
N ASN A 14 19.12 -9.60 3.03
CA ASN A 14 18.08 -9.31 4.01
C ASN A 14 16.80 -10.08 3.68
N LYS A 15 15.83 -10.08 4.60
CA LYS A 15 14.54 -10.73 4.38
C LYS A 15 13.90 -10.27 3.05
N PRO A 16 13.64 -11.17 2.08
CA PRO A 16 13.12 -10.77 0.78
C PRO A 16 11.69 -10.25 0.87
N ILE A 17 11.36 -9.32 -0.03
CA ILE A 17 9.99 -8.88 -0.22
C ILE A 17 9.25 -9.93 -1.05
N THR A 18 8.24 -10.54 -0.44
CA THR A 18 7.33 -11.46 -1.13
C THR A 18 6.11 -10.69 -1.64
N LEU A 19 5.95 -10.65 -2.96
CA LEU A 19 4.78 -10.02 -3.60
C LEU A 19 3.52 -10.86 -3.42
N LYS A 20 2.34 -10.27 -3.72
CA LYS A 20 1.05 -11.01 -3.72
C LYS A 20 1.05 -12.23 -4.64
N CYS A 21 1.81 -12.19 -5.74
CA CYS A 21 2.01 -13.31 -6.65
C CYS A 21 3.05 -14.34 -6.18
N LYS A 22 3.55 -14.20 -4.94
CA LYS A 22 4.53 -15.07 -4.27
C LYS A 22 5.98 -15.00 -4.77
N HIS A 23 6.27 -14.22 -5.81
CA HIS A 23 7.66 -13.96 -6.23
C HIS A 23 8.39 -13.08 -5.20
N LYS A 24 9.68 -13.36 -5.02
CA LYS A 24 10.55 -12.74 -4.02
C LYS A 24 11.62 -11.86 -4.67
N TYR A 25 11.90 -10.70 -4.07
CA TYR A 25 12.90 -9.75 -4.56
C TYR A 25 13.59 -9.02 -3.41
N CYS A 26 14.80 -8.52 -3.65
CA CYS A 26 15.41 -7.50 -2.79
C CYS A 26 14.51 -6.26 -2.80
N TYR A 27 14.39 -5.59 -1.67
CA TYR A 27 13.54 -4.41 -1.53
C TYR A 27 13.92 -3.33 -2.56
N GLU A 28 15.20 -3.03 -2.69
CA GLU A 28 15.69 -2.02 -3.63
C GLU A 28 15.40 -2.39 -5.09
N CYS A 29 15.61 -3.66 -5.45
CA CYS A 29 15.37 -4.14 -6.80
C CYS A 29 13.90 -3.99 -7.21
N ILE A 30 12.97 -4.40 -6.35
CA ILE A 30 11.54 -4.27 -6.64
C ILE A 30 11.06 -2.83 -6.55
N LEU A 31 11.62 -2.03 -5.65
CA LEU A 31 11.37 -0.59 -5.56
C LEU A 31 11.74 0.10 -6.88
N GLN A 32 12.96 -0.13 -7.38
CA GLN A 32 13.41 0.43 -8.66
C GLN A 32 12.53 -0.03 -9.82
N SER A 33 12.14 -1.30 -9.84
CA SER A 33 11.20 -1.82 -10.85
C SER A 33 9.85 -1.08 -10.82
N TYR A 34 9.30 -0.80 -9.64
CA TYR A 34 8.05 -0.04 -9.50
C TYR A 34 8.20 1.43 -9.87
N MET A 35 9.32 2.06 -9.51
CA MET A 35 9.62 3.45 -9.84
C MET A 35 9.80 3.67 -11.35
N ASN A 36 10.44 2.71 -12.03
CA ASN A 36 10.68 2.77 -13.48
C ASN A 36 9.44 2.40 -14.32
N ASN A 37 8.35 1.95 -13.69
CA ASN A 37 7.11 1.65 -14.41
C ASN A 37 6.36 2.95 -14.77
N ILE A 38 6.39 3.33 -16.05
CA ILE A 38 5.74 4.54 -16.60
C ILE A 38 4.25 4.61 -16.23
N ASN A 39 3.57 3.45 -16.18
CA ASN A 39 2.15 3.37 -15.88
C ASN A 39 1.85 3.42 -14.37
N LYS A 40 2.87 3.61 -13.51
CA LYS A 40 2.77 3.62 -12.05
C LYS A 40 2.09 2.36 -11.51
N LYS A 41 2.25 1.25 -12.24
CA LYS A 41 1.68 -0.04 -11.87
C LYS A 41 2.69 -0.81 -11.04
N ARG A 42 2.20 -1.35 -9.93
CA ARG A 42 2.94 -2.24 -9.05
C ARG A 42 2.83 -3.66 -9.58
N GLU A 43 3.49 -3.92 -10.70
CA GLU A 43 3.47 -5.20 -11.39
C GLU A 43 4.73 -5.99 -11.06
N CYS A 44 4.57 -7.29 -10.84
CA CYS A 44 5.70 -8.19 -10.67
C CYS A 44 6.55 -8.22 -11.96
N PRO A 45 7.89 -8.02 -11.89
CA PRO A 45 8.75 -8.05 -13.07
C PRO A 45 8.70 -9.38 -13.82
N TYR A 46 8.50 -10.49 -13.10
CA TYR A 46 8.51 -11.83 -13.68
C TYR A 46 7.15 -12.19 -14.32
N CYS A 47 6.07 -12.23 -13.54
CA CYS A 47 4.77 -12.71 -14.02
C CYS A 47 3.79 -11.60 -14.42
N ARG A 48 4.19 -10.33 -14.31
CA ARG A 48 3.38 -9.13 -14.62
C ARG A 48 2.06 -9.01 -13.86
N SER A 49 1.84 -9.86 -12.86
CA SER A 49 0.67 -9.81 -11.99
C SER A 49 0.78 -8.66 -10.98
N GLN A 50 -0.34 -8.22 -10.42
CA GLN A 50 -0.36 -7.17 -9.40
C GLN A 50 0.44 -7.63 -8.16
N GLY A 51 1.50 -6.90 -7.83
CA GLY A 51 2.45 -7.28 -6.79
C GLY A 51 2.12 -6.79 -5.38
N GLY A 52 1.21 -5.81 -5.25
CA GLY A 52 0.82 -5.24 -3.95
C GLY A 52 1.49 -3.90 -3.68
N TYR A 53 1.34 -3.35 -2.48
CA TYR A 53 2.16 -2.23 -1.99
C TYR A 53 3.43 -2.79 -1.37
N LEU A 54 4.53 -2.06 -1.49
CA LEU A 54 5.75 -2.43 -0.76
C LEU A 54 5.60 -1.99 0.71
N PRO A 55 6.19 -2.73 1.67
CA PRO A 55 6.30 -2.24 3.03
C PRO A 55 7.19 -0.99 3.05
N LEU A 56 6.85 -0.01 3.87
CA LEU A 56 7.69 1.15 4.11
C LEU A 56 8.84 0.74 5.05
N PRO A 57 10.12 0.92 4.66
CA PRO A 57 11.24 0.75 5.58
C PRO A 57 11.16 1.75 6.75
N PRO A 58 11.66 1.38 7.94
CA PRO A 58 11.79 2.31 9.05
C PRO A 58 12.51 3.59 8.62
N ASP A 59 12.09 4.71 9.20
CA ASP A 59 12.73 6.02 9.04
C ASP A 59 12.81 6.57 7.60
N THR A 60 11.93 6.08 6.72
CA THR A 60 11.80 6.57 5.34
C THR A 60 10.47 7.25 5.07
N LYS A 61 10.48 8.22 4.13
CA LYS A 61 9.24 8.87 3.67
C LYS A 61 8.52 7.97 2.65
N PRO A 62 7.19 7.84 2.72
CA PRO A 62 6.46 7.00 1.79
C PRO A 62 6.43 7.57 0.38
N ILE A 63 6.50 6.69 -0.62
CA ILE A 63 6.56 7.04 -2.02
C ILE A 63 5.18 6.84 -2.63
N LYS A 64 4.69 7.87 -3.34
CA LYS A 64 3.42 7.85 -4.04
C LYS A 64 3.33 6.65 -4.98
N TYR A 65 2.22 5.93 -4.92
CA TYR A 65 1.94 4.72 -5.72
C TYR A 65 2.80 3.49 -5.37
N ILE A 66 3.67 3.52 -4.37
CA ILE A 66 4.52 2.39 -3.97
C ILE A 66 4.20 1.94 -2.55
N HIS A 67 4.15 2.90 -1.62
CA HIS A 67 3.82 2.70 -0.20
C HIS A 67 2.36 3.08 0.04
N ILE A 68 1.62 2.23 0.76
CA ILE A 68 0.21 2.49 1.06
C ILE A 68 0.06 3.67 2.03
N GLU A 69 1.06 3.85 2.88
CA GLU A 69 1.22 4.91 3.88
C GLU A 69 1.16 6.31 3.23
N TYR A 70 1.65 6.47 1.99
CA TYR A 70 1.50 7.73 1.25
C TYR A 70 0.01 8.10 1.10
N ILE A 71 -0.84 7.11 0.83
CA ILE A 71 -2.27 7.34 0.67
C ILE A 71 -2.88 7.66 2.04
N LEU A 72 -2.51 6.92 3.08
CA LEU A 72 -2.99 7.16 4.45
C LEU A 72 -2.77 8.62 4.88
N MET A 73 -1.55 9.14 4.66
CA MET A 73 -1.20 10.52 4.96
C MET A 73 -1.99 11.56 4.15
N ASN A 74 -2.46 11.22 2.94
CA ASN A 74 -3.15 12.14 2.04
C ASN A 74 -4.67 11.92 1.99
N LEU A 75 -5.18 10.84 2.61
CA LEU A 75 -6.59 10.46 2.62
C LEU A 75 -7.51 11.50 3.27
N PRO A 76 -7.15 12.17 4.39
CA PRO A 76 -8.03 13.20 4.97
C PRO A 76 -8.27 14.41 4.05
N HIS A 77 -7.44 14.60 3.02
CA HIS A 77 -7.56 15.69 2.05
C HIS A 77 -8.16 15.27 0.70
N LEU A 78 -8.60 14.02 0.52
CA LEU A 78 -9.10 13.57 -0.77
C LEU A 78 -10.50 14.17 -1.07
N PRO A 79 -10.69 14.95 -2.16
CA PRO A 79 -11.99 15.51 -2.48
C PRO A 79 -12.95 14.41 -2.98
N LEU A 80 -13.83 13.96 -2.08
CA LEU A 80 -14.93 13.01 -2.33
C LEU A 80 -15.87 13.39 -3.48
N HIS A 81 -15.93 14.69 -3.82
CA HIS A 81 -16.85 15.25 -4.81
C HIS A 81 -16.60 14.72 -6.24
N LEU A 82 -15.38 14.29 -6.57
CA LEU A 82 -15.01 13.91 -7.94
C LEU A 82 -15.31 12.45 -8.31
N GLY A 83 -15.93 11.69 -7.40
CA GLY A 83 -16.25 10.30 -7.61
C GLY A 83 -15.05 9.37 -7.40
N ILE A 84 -15.29 8.23 -6.76
CA ILE A 84 -14.26 7.23 -6.47
C ILE A 84 -14.22 6.24 -7.64
N ASN A 85 -13.14 6.19 -8.41
CA ASN A 85 -12.97 5.24 -9.52
C ASN A 85 -12.63 3.81 -9.03
N SER A 86 -12.42 2.86 -9.94
CA SER A 86 -12.10 1.46 -9.60
C SER A 86 -10.76 1.34 -8.87
N TYR A 87 -9.75 2.10 -9.30
CA TYR A 87 -8.43 2.14 -8.67
C TYR A 87 -8.50 2.66 -7.23
N GLN A 88 -9.19 3.78 -7.00
CA GLN A 88 -9.42 4.35 -5.67
C GLN A 88 -10.25 3.41 -4.79
N LYS A 89 -11.20 2.65 -5.34
CA LYS A 89 -11.93 1.61 -4.59
C LYS A 89 -10.98 0.52 -4.07
N ASN A 90 -10.06 0.05 -4.92
CA ASN A 90 -9.09 -0.98 -4.52
C ASN A 90 -8.17 -0.46 -3.41
N ILE A 91 -7.75 0.80 -3.51
CA ILE A 91 -7.01 1.49 -2.46
C ILE A 91 -7.80 1.48 -1.14
N LEU A 92 -9.02 2.01 -1.14
CA LEU A 92 -9.84 2.10 0.09
C LEU A 92 -10.08 0.73 0.71
N THR A 93 -10.25 -0.29 -0.12
CA THR A 93 -10.42 -1.67 0.35
C THR A 93 -9.15 -2.19 1.03
N GLU A 94 -7.97 -1.91 0.47
CA GLU A 94 -6.70 -2.31 1.05
C GLU A 94 -6.41 -1.57 2.37
N VAL A 95 -6.70 -0.26 2.41
CA VAL A 95 -6.58 0.58 3.60
C VAL A 95 -7.52 0.08 4.70
N ALA A 96 -8.79 -0.14 4.37
CA ALA A 96 -9.77 -0.66 5.33
C ALA A 96 -9.30 -1.99 5.95
N LYS A 97 -8.77 -2.92 5.15
CA LYS A 97 -8.20 -4.16 5.64
C LYS A 97 -7.02 -3.94 6.60
N LYS A 98 -6.09 -3.02 6.27
CA LYS A 98 -4.96 -2.69 7.16
C LYS A 98 -5.42 -2.10 8.49
N LEU A 99 -6.49 -1.30 8.48
CA LEU A 99 -7.06 -0.67 9.68
C LEU A 99 -8.08 -1.57 10.41
N GLY A 100 -8.32 -2.80 9.94
CA GLY A 100 -9.36 -3.67 10.52
C GLY A 100 -10.80 -3.18 10.30
N ILE A 101 -11.02 -2.20 9.41
CA ILE A 101 -12.34 -1.66 9.09
C ILE A 101 -13.07 -2.63 8.17
N SER A 102 -14.28 -3.05 8.58
CA SER A 102 -15.10 -3.95 7.77
C SER A 102 -15.48 -3.34 6.43
N ILE A 103 -15.28 -4.10 5.34
CA ILE A 103 -15.72 -3.73 3.99
C ILE A 103 -17.19 -4.09 3.71
N HIS A 104 -17.82 -4.83 4.63
CA HIS A 104 -19.22 -5.23 4.55
C HIS A 104 -20.08 -4.38 5.50
N ARG A 105 -21.31 -4.13 5.08
CA ARG A 105 -22.38 -3.58 5.92
C ARG A 105 -22.92 -4.68 6.84
N ASN A 106 -23.67 -4.28 7.86
CA ASN A 106 -24.29 -5.19 8.83
C ASN A 106 -25.24 -6.22 8.18
N ASN A 107 -25.77 -5.92 6.99
CA ASN A 107 -26.60 -6.82 6.19
C ASN A 107 -25.80 -7.70 5.21
N GLY A 108 -24.47 -7.82 5.37
CA GLY A 108 -23.58 -8.61 4.53
C GLY A 108 -23.21 -7.99 3.18
N ARG A 109 -23.90 -6.94 2.72
CA ARG A 109 -23.60 -6.28 1.44
C ARG A 109 -22.31 -5.47 1.51
N ILE A 110 -21.55 -5.41 0.41
CA ILE A 110 -20.33 -4.60 0.32
C ILE A 110 -20.69 -3.12 0.51
N LYS A 111 -19.89 -2.40 1.32
CA LYS A 111 -20.05 -0.96 1.53
C LYS A 111 -19.91 -0.19 0.22
N LEU A 112 -20.71 0.87 0.08
CA LEU A 112 -20.52 1.83 -1.01
C LEU A 112 -19.16 2.51 -0.85
N LYS A 113 -18.55 2.90 -1.97
CA LYS A 113 -17.22 3.54 -1.98
C LYS A 113 -17.15 4.75 -1.04
N ARG A 114 -18.21 5.57 -1.03
CA ARG A 114 -18.35 6.72 -0.14
C ARG A 114 -18.40 6.30 1.33
N GLN A 115 -19.21 5.30 1.66
CA GLN A 115 -19.33 4.83 3.05
C GLN A 115 -18.01 4.27 3.58
N LEU A 116 -17.33 3.44 2.78
CA LEU A 116 -16.02 2.92 3.16
C LEU A 116 -14.97 4.02 3.34
N TYR A 117 -15.02 5.07 2.50
CA TYR A 117 -14.16 6.23 2.66
C TYR A 117 -14.43 6.98 3.97
N GLU A 118 -15.70 7.25 4.31
CA GLU A 118 -16.04 7.95 5.54
C GLU A 118 -15.59 7.14 6.77
N ASP A 119 -15.80 5.82 6.78
CA ASP A 119 -15.36 4.96 7.88
C ASP A 119 -13.84 5.03 8.10
N ILE A 120 -13.06 5.02 7.01
CA ILE A 120 -11.59 5.19 7.07
C ILE A 120 -11.23 6.58 7.58
N LYS A 121 -11.88 7.63 7.05
CA LYS A 121 -11.60 9.01 7.44
C LYS A 121 -11.92 9.25 8.92
N THR A 122 -13.03 8.73 9.41
CA THR A 122 -13.41 8.78 10.84
C THR A 122 -12.35 8.09 11.69
N HIS A 123 -11.90 6.88 11.31
CA HIS A 123 -10.84 6.17 12.04
C HIS A 123 -9.56 6.99 12.20
N TYR A 124 -9.13 7.72 11.15
CA TYR A 124 -7.97 8.63 11.24
C TYR A 124 -8.23 9.88 12.08
N THR A 125 -9.46 10.38 12.07
CA THR A 125 -9.84 11.56 12.87
C THR A 125 -9.86 11.22 14.35
N GLU A 126 -10.28 10.00 14.70
CA GLU A 126 -10.39 9.51 16.08
C GLU A 126 -9.06 8.98 16.63
N ASN A 127 -8.10 8.63 15.77
CA ASN A 127 -6.80 8.08 16.13
C ASN A 127 -5.67 8.85 15.40
N PRO A 128 -5.49 10.15 15.69
CA PRO A 128 -4.50 10.99 15.02
C PRO A 128 -3.06 10.48 15.21
N GLU A 129 -2.79 9.76 16.30
CA GLU A 129 -1.51 9.10 16.57
C GLU A 129 -1.15 8.04 15.52
N ILE A 130 -2.11 7.50 14.76
CA ILE A 130 -1.79 6.62 13.63
C ILE A 130 -1.00 7.39 12.58
N ILE A 131 -1.27 8.69 12.39
CA ILE A 131 -0.48 9.56 11.52
C ILE A 131 0.85 9.93 12.20
N GLU A 132 0.85 10.17 13.51
CA GLU A 132 2.06 10.56 14.25
C GLU A 132 3.06 9.42 14.49
N GLN A 133 2.64 8.17 14.63
CA GLN A 133 3.53 7.00 14.69
C GLN A 133 4.35 6.87 13.40
N TYR A 134 3.79 7.29 12.26
CA TYR A 134 4.55 7.42 11.00
C TYR A 134 5.48 8.64 10.97
N ASN A 135 5.15 9.73 11.67
CA ASN A 135 6.03 10.89 11.80
C ASN A 135 7.13 10.70 12.87
N SER A 136 6.93 9.80 13.84
CA SER A 136 7.87 9.55 14.95
C SER A 136 9.02 8.64 14.54
N SER A 137 8.85 7.83 13.48
CA SER A 137 9.98 7.17 12.80
C SER A 137 10.84 8.18 12.01
N THR A 138 10.52 9.47 11.96
CA THR A 138 11.36 10.46 11.25
C THR A 138 12.31 11.24 12.16
N ASN A 139 12.42 10.88 13.44
CA ASN A 139 13.36 11.49 14.39
C ASN A 139 13.95 10.44 15.35
N SER A 140 14.96 9.67 14.92
CA SER A 140 16.00 9.08 15.78
C SER A 140 17.19 8.64 14.94
#